data_AF-A0A835SYE9-F1
#
_entry.id   AF-A0A835SYE9-F1
#
_cell.length_a   1.000
_cell.length_b   1.000
_cell.length_c   1.000
_cell.angle_alpha   90.00
_cell.angle_beta   90.00
_cell.angle_gamma   90.00
#
_symmetry.space_group_name_H-M   'P 1'
#
loop_
_entity.id
_entity.type
_entity.pdbx_description
1 polymer ?
#
loop_
_entity_poly.entity_id
_entity_poly.type
_entity_poly.pdbx_seq_one_letter_code
_entity_poly.pdbx_strand_id
1 'polypeptide(L)'
;MREREYVRLIPDEEFAPLKALLRRIQTARGWQFSDDAAREQAWARVLATAQSAAGGAWPLNFTPAGVTPAQLQALCDAVEAEFLGGLLAEQVRQAGRPRIRVVLGMDPRDRYSWLSGLHADNTIYVNSERWAEEVSEANPLVFEGAVCRSKLEALAHTLGHELTHAVVLNFFPAMDAASPAYTPDDKHGPVFMWLNRRLFGHVGHASRRLFNI
;
A
#
# COMPACT_ATOMS: atom_id res chain seq x y z
N MET A 1 2.12 -12.51 -15.00
CA MET A 1 3.38 -12.08 -15.64
C MET A 1 4.52 -12.24 -14.64
N ARG A 2 5.65 -12.82 -15.01
CA ARG A 2 6.85 -12.94 -14.15
C ARG A 2 7.56 -11.59 -14.07
N GLU A 3 8.29 -11.32 -12.99
CA GLU A 3 9.01 -10.04 -12.83
C GLU A 3 9.91 -9.68 -14.01
N ARG A 4 10.70 -10.64 -14.49
CA ARG A 4 11.57 -10.46 -15.66
C ARG A 4 10.84 -10.02 -16.94
N GLU A 5 9.53 -10.27 -17.03
CA GLU A 5 8.71 -9.96 -18.20
C GLU A 5 8.21 -8.51 -18.11
N TYR A 6 7.66 -8.08 -16.97
CA TYR A 6 7.18 -6.70 -16.84
C TYR A 6 8.31 -5.68 -16.67
N VAL A 7 9.42 -6.03 -16.02
CA VAL A 7 10.53 -5.07 -15.82
C VAL A 7 11.10 -4.58 -17.15
N ARG A 8 11.08 -5.42 -18.19
CA ARG A 8 11.53 -5.05 -19.55
C ARG A 8 10.60 -4.07 -20.26
N LEU A 9 9.39 -3.87 -19.73
CA LEU A 9 8.41 -2.93 -20.26
C LEU A 9 8.53 -1.53 -19.62
N ILE A 10 9.40 -1.37 -18.61
CA ILE A 10 9.68 -0.06 -18.00
C ILE A 10 10.78 0.62 -18.84
N PRO A 11 10.54 1.81 -19.42
CA PRO A 11 11.57 2.56 -20.14
C PRO A 11 12.79 2.84 -19.24
N ASP A 12 13.99 2.82 -19.81
CA ASP A 12 15.23 2.98 -19.04
C ASP A 12 15.30 4.34 -18.32
N GLU A 13 14.77 5.39 -18.96
CA GLU A 13 14.64 6.74 -18.42
C GLU A 13 13.69 6.83 -17.21
N GLU A 14 12.69 5.96 -17.14
CA GLU A 14 11.80 5.84 -15.98
C GLU A 14 12.43 4.93 -14.92
N PHE A 15 13.14 3.88 -15.35
CA PHE A 15 13.68 2.89 -14.44
C PHE A 15 14.87 3.38 -13.61
N ALA A 16 15.70 4.25 -14.16
CA ALA A 16 16.82 4.86 -13.45
C ALA A 16 16.40 5.64 -12.19
N PRO A 17 15.48 6.62 -12.25
CA PRO A 17 15.02 7.35 -11.07
C PRO A 17 14.24 6.46 -10.09
N LEU A 18 13.49 5.47 -10.57
CA LEU A 18 12.84 4.46 -9.72
C LEU A 18 13.84 3.70 -8.85
N LYS A 19 14.95 3.20 -9.45
CA LYS A 19 16.04 2.55 -8.70
C LYS A 19 16.73 3.50 -7.73
N ALA A 20 16.89 4.77 -8.09
CA ALA A 20 17.49 5.76 -7.21
C ALA A 20 16.63 6.02 -5.96
N LEU A 21 15.30 6.15 -6.13
CA LEU A 21 14.37 6.26 -5.00
C LEU A 21 14.42 5.03 -4.10
N LEU A 22 14.39 3.83 -4.68
CA LEU A 22 14.49 2.57 -3.95
C LEU A 22 15.74 2.53 -3.06
N ARG A 23 16.92 2.93 -3.57
CA ARG A 23 18.15 3.00 -2.76
C ARG A 23 18.05 4.00 -1.60
N ARG A 24 17.42 5.16 -1.82
CA ARG A 24 17.17 6.16 -0.76
C ARG A 24 16.27 5.57 0.33
N ILE A 25 15.20 4.89 -0.05
CA ILE A 25 14.28 4.22 0.89
C ILE A 25 15.02 3.15 1.70
N GLN A 26 15.83 2.29 1.07
CA GLN A 26 16.63 1.28 1.78
C GLN A 26 17.56 1.89 2.82
N THR A 27 18.18 3.01 2.47
CA THR A 27 19.06 3.76 3.37
C THR A 27 18.28 4.32 4.55
N ALA A 28 17.11 4.92 4.31
CA ALA A 28 16.28 5.52 5.34
C ALA A 28 15.73 4.49 6.35
N ARG A 29 15.25 3.34 5.87
CA ARG A 29 14.67 2.29 6.73
C ARG A 29 15.69 1.32 7.33
N GLY A 30 16.92 1.29 6.79
CA GLY A 30 18.02 0.45 7.32
C GLY A 30 18.03 -1.02 6.89
N TRP A 31 17.19 -1.45 5.94
CA TRP A 31 17.15 -2.86 5.46
C TRP A 31 16.88 -2.99 3.95
N GLN A 32 17.34 -4.10 3.36
CA GLN A 32 17.36 -4.32 1.90
C GLN A 32 16.06 -4.98 1.38
N PHE A 33 15.66 -4.73 0.12
CA PHE A 33 14.40 -5.30 -0.41
C PHE A 33 14.41 -6.82 -0.60
N SER A 34 15.60 -7.43 -0.71
CA SER A 34 15.79 -8.88 -0.81
C SER A 34 15.85 -9.58 0.55
N ASP A 35 15.74 -8.83 1.65
CA ASP A 35 15.73 -9.38 2.99
C ASP A 35 14.28 -9.66 3.41
N ASP A 36 13.81 -10.85 3.05
CA ASP A 36 12.44 -11.27 3.34
C ASP A 36 12.16 -11.32 4.85
N ALA A 37 13.16 -11.70 5.66
CA ALA A 37 13.02 -11.75 7.11
C ALA A 37 12.89 -10.34 7.72
N ALA A 38 13.70 -9.37 7.27
CA ALA A 38 13.55 -7.98 7.71
C ALA A 38 12.20 -7.39 7.29
N ARG A 39 11.68 -7.78 6.12
CA ARG A 39 10.36 -7.36 5.64
C ARG A 39 9.23 -7.92 6.49
N GLU A 40 9.27 -9.21 6.81
CA GLU A 40 8.30 -9.83 7.73
C GLU A 40 8.32 -9.17 9.11
N GLN A 41 9.51 -8.87 9.62
CA GLN A 41 9.66 -8.13 10.88
C GLN A 41 9.10 -6.69 10.77
N ALA A 42 9.26 -6.02 9.64
CA ALA A 42 8.68 -4.68 9.43
C ALA A 42 7.15 -4.73 9.46
N TRP A 43 6.53 -5.72 8.80
CA TRP A 43 5.08 -5.92 8.91
C TRP A 43 4.64 -6.21 10.35
N ALA A 44 5.37 -7.07 11.07
CA ALA A 44 5.09 -7.34 12.48
C ALA A 44 5.17 -6.07 13.35
N ARG A 45 6.15 -5.18 13.11
CA ARG A 45 6.27 -3.88 13.81
C ARG A 45 5.14 -2.92 13.47
N VAL A 46 4.69 -2.86 12.21
CA VAL A 46 3.50 -2.08 11.82
C VAL A 46 2.28 -2.54 12.62
N LEU A 47 2.03 -3.85 12.69
CA LEU A 47 0.88 -4.40 13.41
C LEU A 47 0.99 -4.14 14.91
N ALA A 48 2.15 -4.38 15.52
CA ALA A 48 2.39 -4.08 16.93
C ALA A 48 2.18 -2.59 17.24
N THR A 49 2.62 -1.71 16.34
CA THR A 49 2.39 -0.26 16.46
C THR A 49 0.90 0.05 16.41
N ALA A 50 0.16 -0.47 15.43
CA ALA A 50 -1.28 -0.26 15.29
C ALA A 50 -2.09 -0.75 16.51
N GLN A 51 -1.69 -1.87 17.11
CA GLN A 51 -2.34 -2.41 18.31
C GLN A 51 -1.97 -1.65 19.60
N SER A 52 -0.90 -0.84 19.58
CA SER A 52 -0.54 0.01 20.70
C SER A 52 -1.51 1.19 20.87
N ALA A 53 -1.53 1.81 22.06
CA ALA A 53 -2.35 3.00 22.31
C ALA A 53 -2.01 4.15 21.33
N ALA A 54 -0.73 4.33 20.99
CA ALA A 54 -0.29 5.38 20.07
C ALA A 54 -0.70 5.14 18.61
N GLY A 55 -0.78 3.86 18.20
CA GLY A 55 -1.25 3.48 16.86
C GLY A 55 -2.77 3.33 16.74
N GLY A 56 -3.52 3.65 17.80
CA GLY A 56 -4.98 3.65 17.77
C GLY A 56 -5.65 2.40 18.35
N ALA A 57 -4.89 1.54 19.05
CA ALA A 57 -5.39 0.38 19.78
C ALA A 57 -6.28 -0.55 18.92
N TRP A 58 -5.82 -0.83 17.70
CA TRP A 58 -6.58 -1.64 16.75
C TRP A 58 -6.86 -3.06 17.28
N PRO A 59 -8.11 -3.54 17.25
CA PRO A 59 -8.38 -4.97 17.34
C PRO A 59 -7.98 -5.65 16.03
N LEU A 60 -7.53 -6.91 16.10
CA LEU A 60 -7.17 -7.71 14.91
C LEU A 60 -8.36 -7.80 13.92
N ASN A 61 -9.57 -7.97 14.46
CA ASN A 61 -10.81 -8.11 13.70
C ASN A 61 -11.75 -6.95 14.02
N PHE A 62 -11.43 -5.78 13.48
CA PHE A 62 -12.24 -4.57 13.65
C PHE A 62 -13.56 -4.64 12.85
N THR A 63 -14.53 -3.83 13.28
CA THR A 63 -15.73 -3.52 12.49
C THR A 63 -15.59 -2.12 11.89
N PRO A 64 -16.00 -1.88 10.64
CA PRO A 64 -15.89 -0.55 10.02
C PRO A 64 -16.56 0.56 10.86
N ALA A 65 -17.64 0.25 11.56
CA ALA A 65 -18.35 1.19 12.43
C ALA A 65 -17.52 1.66 13.64
N GLY A 66 -16.54 0.85 14.09
CA GLY A 66 -15.67 1.18 15.22
C GLY A 66 -14.35 1.86 14.83
N VAL A 67 -14.12 2.11 13.53
CA VAL A 67 -12.88 2.67 13.02
C VAL A 67 -13.00 4.17 12.86
N THR A 68 -12.00 4.89 13.36
CA THR A 68 -11.91 6.35 13.29
C THR A 68 -10.90 6.81 12.23
N PRO A 69 -11.05 8.03 11.69
CA PRO A 69 -10.04 8.60 10.78
C PRO A 69 -8.64 8.68 11.39
N ALA A 70 -8.54 8.95 12.69
CA ALA A 70 -7.26 9.03 13.39
C ALA A 70 -6.55 7.66 13.45
N GLN A 71 -7.30 6.58 13.70
CA GLN A 71 -6.77 5.21 13.67
C GLN A 71 -6.27 4.82 12.28
N LEU A 72 -7.03 5.14 11.23
CA LEU A 72 -6.64 4.89 9.85
C LEU A 72 -5.37 5.66 9.47
N GLN A 73 -5.32 6.94 9.84
CA GLN A 73 -4.14 7.75 9.58
C GLN A 73 -2.91 7.22 10.31
N ALA A 74 -3.05 6.84 11.59
CA ALA A 74 -1.95 6.29 12.39
C ALA A 74 -1.41 4.98 11.81
N LEU A 75 -2.30 4.10 11.30
CA LEU A 75 -1.88 2.88 10.61
C LEU A 75 -1.14 3.19 9.30
N CYS A 76 -1.64 4.13 8.50
CA CYS A 76 -0.98 4.56 7.27
C CYS A 76 0.40 5.17 7.54
N ASP A 77 0.51 6.03 8.55
CA ASP A 77 1.77 6.62 8.99
C ASP A 77 2.75 5.55 9.48
N ALA A 78 2.27 4.51 10.18
CA ALA A 78 3.12 3.40 10.62
C ALA A 78 3.67 2.59 9.42
N VAL A 79 2.85 2.31 8.41
CA VAL A 79 3.31 1.64 7.18
C VAL A 79 4.33 2.52 6.45
N GLU A 80 4.05 3.81 6.28
CA GLU A 80 4.94 4.76 5.63
C GLU A 80 6.29 4.86 6.35
N ALA A 81 6.28 4.98 7.68
CA ALA A 81 7.49 5.09 8.49
C ALA A 81 8.37 3.82 8.39
N GLU A 82 7.77 2.63 8.54
CA GLU A 82 8.52 1.37 8.52
C GLU A 82 9.06 1.00 7.13
N PHE A 83 8.28 1.25 6.07
CA PHE A 83 8.62 0.80 4.72
C PHE A 83 9.29 1.85 3.85
N LEU A 84 8.92 3.13 4.02
CA LEU A 84 9.37 4.25 3.20
C LEU A 84 10.27 5.22 3.98
N GLY A 85 10.38 5.08 5.30
CA GLY A 85 11.30 5.84 6.14
C GLY A 85 10.96 7.32 6.26
N GLY A 86 9.69 7.70 6.16
CA GLY A 86 9.27 9.11 6.22
C GLY A 86 9.46 9.89 4.91
N LEU A 87 10.07 9.27 3.88
CA LEU A 87 10.45 9.97 2.65
C LEU A 87 9.24 10.41 1.82
N LEU A 88 8.13 9.67 1.86
CA LEU A 88 6.94 10.05 1.10
C LEU A 88 6.26 11.25 1.76
N ALA A 89 6.13 11.23 3.09
CA ALA A 89 5.62 12.37 3.83
C ALA A 89 6.49 13.63 3.62
N GLU A 90 7.81 13.47 3.62
CA GLU A 90 8.75 14.54 3.32
C GLU A 90 8.56 15.10 1.90
N GLN A 91 8.49 14.23 0.89
CA GLN A 91 8.29 14.61 -0.51
C GLN A 91 6.98 15.37 -0.72
N VAL A 92 5.87 14.88 -0.15
CA VAL A 92 4.55 15.54 -0.23
C VAL A 92 4.64 16.96 0.33
N ARG A 93 5.29 17.12 1.48
CA ARG A 93 5.49 18.43 2.13
C ARG A 93 6.38 19.34 1.29
N GLN A 94 7.51 18.85 0.78
CA GLN A 94 8.43 19.63 -0.05
C GLN A 94 7.77 20.10 -1.35
N ALA A 95 6.91 19.28 -1.94
CA ALA A 95 6.14 19.61 -3.14
C ALA A 95 4.94 20.54 -2.86
N GLY A 96 4.67 20.92 -1.60
CA GLY A 96 3.54 21.76 -1.23
C GLY A 96 2.17 21.09 -1.47
N ARG A 97 2.12 19.76 -1.54
CA ARG A 97 0.88 19.00 -1.78
C ARG A 97 0.12 18.74 -0.48
N PRO A 98 -1.21 18.52 -0.54
CA PRO A 98 -1.95 18.04 0.61
C PRO A 98 -1.33 16.75 1.16
N ARG A 99 -1.24 16.66 2.49
CA ARG A 99 -0.82 15.44 3.19
C ARG A 99 -1.67 14.26 2.73
N ILE A 100 -1.07 13.07 2.66
CA ILE A 100 -1.82 11.82 2.48
C ILE A 100 -2.80 11.64 3.63
N ARG A 101 -4.08 11.54 3.30
CA ARG A 101 -5.16 11.32 4.26
C ARG A 101 -5.80 9.97 4.02
N VAL A 102 -6.19 9.29 5.09
CA VAL A 102 -6.94 8.04 4.97
C VAL A 102 -8.32 8.22 5.60
N VAL A 103 -9.36 7.89 4.84
CA VAL A 103 -10.75 8.02 5.29
C VAL A 103 -11.53 6.75 5.00
N LEU A 104 -12.43 6.39 5.91
CA LEU A 104 -13.50 5.46 5.56
C LEU A 104 -14.47 6.18 4.64
N GLY A 105 -14.84 5.53 3.55
CA GLY A 105 -15.83 6.08 2.64
C GLY A 105 -16.31 5.06 1.64
N MET A 106 -17.29 5.50 0.85
CA MET A 106 -17.76 4.78 -0.32
C MET A 106 -17.44 5.68 -1.50
N ASP A 107 -16.59 5.21 -2.42
CA ASP A 107 -16.58 5.75 -3.77
C ASP A 107 -17.97 5.49 -4.39
N PRO A 108 -18.68 6.54 -4.84
CA PRO A 108 -20.01 6.39 -5.41
C PRO A 108 -20.05 5.62 -6.75
N ARG A 109 -18.90 5.34 -7.38
CA ARG A 109 -18.82 4.74 -8.72
C ARG A 109 -18.94 3.23 -8.72
N ASP A 110 -18.46 2.55 -7.69
CA ASP A 110 -18.62 1.10 -7.50
C ASP A 110 -18.38 0.73 -6.04
N ARG A 111 -19.43 0.28 -5.35
CA ARG A 111 -19.36 0.01 -3.92
C ARG A 111 -18.70 -1.32 -3.57
N TYR A 112 -18.48 -2.20 -4.55
CA TYR A 112 -18.13 -3.60 -4.28
C TYR A 112 -16.82 -4.10 -4.89
N SER A 113 -16.14 -3.32 -5.73
CA SER A 113 -14.97 -3.81 -6.48
C SER A 113 -13.60 -3.60 -5.80
N TRP A 114 -13.46 -2.64 -4.89
CA TRP A 114 -12.16 -2.25 -4.34
C TRP A 114 -12.14 -2.22 -2.80
N LEU A 115 -11.01 -2.61 -2.20
CA LEU A 115 -10.77 -2.55 -0.74
C LEU A 115 -10.35 -1.14 -0.31
N SER A 116 -9.55 -0.48 -1.12
CA SER A 116 -9.16 0.93 -1.01
C SER A 116 -8.85 1.53 -2.38
N GLY A 117 -8.68 2.84 -2.43
CA GLY A 117 -8.19 3.53 -3.63
C GLY A 117 -7.63 4.91 -3.31
N LEU A 118 -6.47 5.22 -3.87
CA LEU A 118 -5.84 6.55 -3.83
C LEU A 118 -6.45 7.49 -4.87
N HIS A 119 -6.80 8.69 -4.44
CA HIS A 119 -7.26 9.78 -5.30
C HIS A 119 -6.16 10.82 -5.52
N ALA A 120 -6.32 11.63 -6.58
CA ALA A 120 -5.34 12.63 -7.01
C ALA A 120 -5.04 13.72 -5.95
N ASP A 121 -5.95 13.92 -5.00
CA ASP A 121 -5.84 14.85 -3.87
C ASP A 121 -5.06 14.28 -2.68
N ASN A 122 -4.41 13.12 -2.84
CA ASN A 122 -3.75 12.36 -1.79
C ASN A 122 -4.71 11.77 -0.73
N THR A 123 -6.01 11.64 -1.02
CA THR A 123 -6.93 10.91 -0.14
C THR A 123 -6.97 9.43 -0.54
N ILE A 124 -6.68 8.54 0.41
CA ILE A 124 -6.95 7.10 0.32
C ILE A 124 -8.33 6.85 0.92
N TYR A 125 -9.24 6.33 0.10
CA TYR A 125 -10.54 5.86 0.57
C TYR A 125 -10.42 4.39 0.93
N VAL A 126 -10.96 4.01 2.09
CA VAL A 126 -11.07 2.62 2.55
C VAL A 126 -12.55 2.22 2.47
N ASN A 127 -12.86 1.20 1.67
CA ASN A 127 -14.24 0.84 1.32
C ASN A 127 -14.96 0.13 2.47
N SER A 128 -15.78 0.87 3.22
CA SER A 128 -16.46 0.33 4.39
C SER A 128 -17.35 -0.90 4.10
N GLU A 129 -17.95 -1.00 2.91
CA GLU A 129 -18.82 -2.13 2.56
C GLU A 129 -18.02 -3.43 2.40
N ARG A 130 -16.82 -3.35 1.83
CA ARG A 130 -15.93 -4.51 1.64
C ARG A 130 -15.25 -4.94 2.92
N TRP A 131 -14.94 -4.00 3.81
CA TRP A 131 -14.36 -4.30 5.12
C TRP A 131 -15.38 -4.87 6.13
N ALA A 132 -16.65 -5.00 5.75
CA ALA A 132 -17.65 -5.75 6.51
C ALA A 132 -17.39 -7.27 6.46
N GLU A 133 -16.80 -7.78 5.37
CA GLU A 133 -16.50 -9.20 5.17
C GLU A 133 -15.58 -9.77 6.26
N GLU A 134 -15.72 -11.06 6.59
CA GLU A 134 -14.90 -11.71 7.62
C GLU A 134 -13.51 -12.11 7.09
N VAL A 135 -12.47 -11.76 7.84
CA VAL A 135 -11.10 -12.28 7.66
C VAL A 135 -10.67 -12.85 9.01
N SER A 136 -10.24 -14.11 9.02
CA SER A 136 -9.86 -14.82 10.24
C SER A 136 -8.81 -15.90 9.95
N GLU A 137 -8.25 -16.56 10.96
CA GLU A 137 -7.35 -17.70 10.76
C GLU A 137 -8.03 -18.85 9.99
N ALA A 138 -9.32 -19.07 10.25
CA ALA A 138 -10.13 -20.08 9.57
C ALA A 138 -10.58 -19.64 8.16
N ASN A 139 -10.60 -18.34 7.90
CA ASN A 139 -10.93 -17.75 6.60
C ASN A 139 -9.92 -16.65 6.22
N PRO A 140 -8.67 -17.02 5.86
CA PRO A 140 -7.64 -16.03 5.58
C PRO A 140 -7.85 -15.37 4.21
N LEU A 141 -7.42 -14.12 4.09
CA LEU A 141 -7.37 -13.39 2.82
C LEU A 141 -5.97 -13.53 2.22
N VAL A 142 -5.87 -13.82 0.92
CA VAL A 142 -4.60 -13.67 0.19
C VAL A 142 -4.58 -12.31 -0.49
N PHE A 143 -3.81 -11.40 0.10
CA PHE A 143 -3.59 -10.07 -0.43
C PHE A 143 -2.25 -10.03 -1.16
N GLU A 144 -2.29 -10.05 -2.49
CA GLU A 144 -1.09 -9.91 -3.34
C GLU A 144 0.07 -10.85 -2.99
N GLY A 145 -0.26 -12.06 -2.54
CA GLY A 145 0.71 -13.09 -2.13
C GLY A 145 1.00 -13.16 -0.62
N ALA A 146 0.57 -12.15 0.16
CA ALA A 146 0.57 -12.22 1.62
C ALA A 146 -0.68 -12.94 2.12
N VAL A 147 -0.51 -13.85 3.08
CA VAL A 147 -1.62 -14.53 3.77
C VAL A 147 -1.99 -13.72 5.00
N CYS A 148 -3.10 -12.99 4.94
CA CYS A 148 -3.63 -12.21 6.04
C CYS A 148 -4.63 -13.05 6.83
N ARG A 149 -4.41 -13.22 8.14
CA ARG A 149 -5.24 -14.01 9.06
C ARG A 149 -6.16 -13.13 9.91
N SER A 150 -6.08 -11.83 9.74
CA SER A 150 -6.90 -10.83 10.41
C SER A 150 -7.22 -9.66 9.48
N LYS A 151 -8.27 -8.90 9.82
CA LYS A 151 -8.61 -7.68 9.07
C LYS A 151 -7.53 -6.61 9.19
N LEU A 152 -6.89 -6.50 10.35
CA LEU A 152 -5.82 -5.52 10.56
C LEU A 152 -4.61 -5.80 9.65
N GLU A 153 -4.20 -7.05 9.52
CA GLU A 153 -3.15 -7.45 8.56
C GLU A 153 -3.54 -7.08 7.13
N ALA A 154 -4.75 -7.48 6.71
CA ALA A 154 -5.25 -7.17 5.38
C ALA A 154 -5.25 -5.65 5.12
N LEU A 155 -5.69 -4.84 6.09
CA LEU A 155 -5.76 -3.39 5.96
C LEU A 155 -4.37 -2.77 5.88
N ALA A 156 -3.40 -3.24 6.68
CA ALA A 156 -2.03 -2.77 6.63
C ALA A 156 -1.39 -3.02 5.25
N HIS A 157 -1.57 -4.23 4.69
CA HIS A 157 -1.11 -4.56 3.34
C HIS A 157 -1.82 -3.74 2.26
N THR A 158 -3.14 -3.55 2.42
CA THR A 158 -3.94 -2.70 1.53
C THR A 158 -3.43 -1.26 1.53
N LEU A 159 -3.07 -0.69 2.68
CA LEU A 159 -2.46 0.63 2.75
C LEU A 159 -1.06 0.67 2.13
N GLY A 160 -0.26 -0.40 2.27
CA GLY A 160 1.02 -0.52 1.56
C GLY A 160 0.85 -0.48 0.04
N HIS A 161 -0.17 -1.16 -0.49
CA HIS A 161 -0.55 -1.09 -1.90
C HIS A 161 -0.86 0.36 -2.32
N GLU A 162 -1.74 1.06 -1.61
CA GLU A 162 -2.10 2.45 -1.95
C GLU A 162 -0.92 3.42 -1.82
N LEU A 163 -0.02 3.17 -0.86
CA LEU A 163 1.21 3.94 -0.73
C LEU A 163 2.14 3.75 -1.94
N THR A 164 2.06 2.63 -2.67
CA THR A 164 2.76 2.48 -3.95
C THR A 164 2.24 3.47 -4.99
N HIS A 165 0.91 3.62 -5.12
CA HIS A 165 0.33 4.65 -5.98
C HIS A 165 0.74 6.05 -5.52
N ALA A 166 0.77 6.29 -4.21
CA ALA A 166 1.14 7.59 -3.65
C ALA A 166 2.61 7.92 -3.92
N VAL A 167 3.50 6.92 -3.91
CA VAL A 167 4.89 7.08 -4.32
C VAL A 167 4.96 7.56 -5.77
N VAL A 168 4.27 6.91 -6.71
CA VAL A 168 4.31 7.30 -8.13
C VAL A 168 3.71 8.70 -8.32
N LEU A 169 2.55 8.97 -7.71
CA LEU A 169 1.87 10.26 -7.79
C LEU A 169 2.72 11.44 -7.30
N ASN A 170 3.52 11.24 -6.24
CA ASN A 170 4.24 12.35 -5.57
C ASN A 170 5.73 12.45 -5.95
N PHE A 171 6.40 11.34 -6.31
CA PHE A 171 7.79 11.36 -6.79
C PHE A 171 7.89 11.42 -8.32
N PHE A 172 6.92 10.86 -9.04
CA PHE A 172 6.98 10.69 -10.49
C PHE A 172 5.69 11.15 -11.17
N PRO A 173 5.26 12.42 -11.01
CA PRO A 173 3.97 12.89 -11.53
C PRO A 173 3.83 12.75 -13.05
N ALA A 174 4.94 12.81 -13.81
CA ALA A 174 4.92 12.55 -15.25
C ALA A 174 4.59 11.08 -15.57
N MET A 175 5.10 10.13 -14.77
CA MET A 175 4.74 8.72 -14.91
C MET A 175 3.28 8.49 -14.51
N ASP A 176 2.82 9.10 -13.41
CA ASP A 176 1.43 9.00 -12.96
C ASP A 176 0.43 9.49 -14.02
N ALA A 177 0.79 10.56 -14.73
CA ALA A 177 -0.06 11.16 -15.74
C ALA A 177 -0.13 10.38 -17.05
N ALA A 178 0.99 9.78 -17.51
CA ALA A 178 1.08 9.33 -18.90
C ALA A 178 2.00 8.13 -19.17
N SER A 179 2.73 7.58 -18.18
CA SER A 179 3.65 6.46 -18.48
C SER A 179 2.86 5.23 -18.94
N PRO A 180 3.17 4.67 -20.12
CA PRO A 180 2.56 3.42 -20.57
C PRO A 180 3.01 2.22 -19.73
N ALA A 181 4.09 2.37 -18.95
CA ALA A 181 4.55 1.36 -18.00
C ALA A 181 3.86 1.48 -16.64
N TYR A 182 3.03 2.49 -16.41
CA TYR A 182 2.31 2.67 -15.15
C TYR A 182 0.79 2.70 -15.32
N THR A 183 0.26 3.49 -16.25
CA THR A 183 -1.19 3.76 -16.39
C THR A 183 -2.10 2.58 -16.77
N PRO A 184 -1.65 1.47 -17.39
CA PRO A 184 -2.54 0.34 -17.68
C PRO A 184 -3.17 -0.28 -16.42
N ASP A 185 -4.32 -0.95 -16.61
CA ASP A 185 -5.03 -1.71 -15.57
C ASP A 185 -5.26 -0.88 -14.29
N ASP A 186 -5.89 0.28 -14.42
CA ASP A 186 -6.12 1.21 -13.31
C ASP A 186 -4.84 1.56 -12.53
N LYS A 187 -3.77 1.88 -13.27
CA LYS A 187 -2.44 2.22 -12.74
C LYS A 187 -1.67 1.05 -12.11
N HIS A 188 -2.01 -0.20 -12.44
CA HIS A 188 -1.29 -1.41 -12.03
C HIS A 188 -0.27 -1.92 -13.07
N GLY A 189 0.28 -1.01 -13.89
CA GLY A 189 1.30 -1.34 -14.89
C GLY A 189 2.63 -1.84 -14.30
N PRO A 190 3.60 -2.20 -15.16
CA PRO A 190 4.95 -2.63 -14.78
C PRO A 190 5.65 -1.85 -13.66
N VAL A 191 5.57 -0.51 -13.66
CA VAL A 191 6.15 0.36 -12.62
C VAL A 191 5.53 0.06 -11.26
N PHE A 192 4.20 -0.03 -11.20
CA PHE A 192 3.48 -0.37 -9.97
C PHE A 192 3.88 -1.77 -9.48
N MET A 193 3.79 -2.77 -10.35
CA MET A 193 4.11 -4.16 -9.99
C MET A 193 5.53 -4.30 -9.45
N TRP A 194 6.48 -3.58 -10.04
CA TRP A 194 7.87 -3.59 -9.59
C TRP A 194 8.03 -2.91 -8.24
N LEU A 195 7.48 -1.70 -8.06
CA LEU A 195 7.57 -0.97 -6.80
C LEU A 195 6.87 -1.71 -5.66
N ASN A 196 5.63 -2.17 -5.88
CA ASN A 196 4.82 -2.86 -4.87
C ASN A 196 5.55 -4.12 -4.35
N ARG A 197 6.17 -4.88 -5.27
CA ARG A 197 7.03 -6.02 -4.91
C ARG A 197 8.25 -5.62 -4.11
N ARG A 198 8.99 -4.61 -4.57
CA ARG A 198 10.25 -4.23 -3.92
C ARG A 198 10.01 -3.64 -2.55
N LEU A 199 9.07 -2.70 -2.43
CA LEU A 199 8.75 -2.01 -1.20
C LEU A 199 8.11 -2.96 -0.18
N PHE A 200 7.02 -3.63 -0.58
CA PHE A 200 6.09 -4.30 0.34
C PHE A 200 6.10 -5.83 0.26
N GLY A 201 6.77 -6.40 -0.75
CA GLY A 201 6.82 -7.86 -0.96
C GLY A 201 5.63 -8.42 -1.73
N HIS A 202 4.72 -7.55 -2.18
CA HIS A 202 3.52 -7.93 -2.90
C HIS A 202 3.83 -8.41 -4.33
N VAL A 203 3.32 -9.57 -4.71
CA VAL A 203 3.56 -10.19 -6.02
C VAL A 203 2.35 -10.14 -6.96
N GLY A 204 1.24 -9.56 -6.49
CA GLY A 204 0.00 -9.36 -7.23
C GLY A 204 -0.29 -7.89 -7.54
N HIS A 205 -1.42 -7.67 -8.21
CA HIS A 205 -1.98 -6.35 -8.54
C HIS A 205 -3.45 -6.23 -8.10
N ALA A 206 -3.96 -7.21 -7.35
CA ALA A 206 -5.31 -7.24 -6.80
C ALA A 206 -5.40 -8.26 -5.66
N SER A 207 -6.24 -7.99 -4.66
CA SER A 207 -6.63 -8.99 -3.66
C SER A 207 -7.43 -10.10 -4.34
N ARG A 208 -7.05 -11.37 -4.14
CA ARG A 208 -7.88 -12.50 -4.52
C ARG A 208 -8.57 -13.02 -3.26
N ARG A 209 -9.91 -13.02 -3.23
CA ARG A 209 -10.63 -13.85 -2.26
C ARG A 209 -10.16 -15.29 -2.47
N LEU A 210 -9.75 -15.97 -1.40
CA LEU A 210 -9.25 -17.34 -1.52
C LEU A 210 -10.35 -18.36 -1.82
N PHE A 211 -11.64 -18.01 -1.73
CA PHE A 211 -12.72 -18.95 -2.03
C PHE A 211 -13.92 -18.33 -2.76
N ASN A 212 -14.43 -19.16 -3.68
CA ASN A 212 -15.64 -19.01 -4.47
C ASN A 212 -16.89 -18.98 -3.58
N ILE A 213 -17.97 -18.43 -4.14
CA ILE A 213 -19.35 -18.84 -3.82
C ILE A 213 -19.45 -20.37 -3.90
#